data_AF-A0A2N0NGX2-F1
#
_entry.id   AF-A0A2N0NGX2-F1
#
_cell.length_a   1.000
_cell.length_b   1.000
_cell.length_c   1.000
_cell.angle_alpha   90.00
_cell.angle_beta   90.00
_cell.angle_gamma   90.00
#
_symmetry.space_group_name_H-M   'P 1'
#
loop_
_entity.id
_entity.type
_entity.pdbx_description
1 polymer ?
#
loop_
_entity_poly.entity_id
_entity_poly.type
_entity_poly.pdbx_seq_one_letter_code
_entity_poly.pdbx_strand_id
1 'polypeptide(L)'
;MHPSEYSVLSPPPSQYKRVLKLFVDIYYDDFGTYQNIYYALGGFVPFGRNFNDFIQPFISDMKQLEQGIVMNVMGEDCWVVAGLGSVTADLPQGNDLTGIKRHGAIKGCRTCLVAKENATDMNLDIANISRYHHITNIQFEEMFATPTLMQQNEIAKEYGLRNSLLALNQL
;
A
#
# COMPACT_ATOMS: atom_id res chain seq x y z
N MET A 1 -10.48 -2.62 -11.40
CA MET A 1 -9.86 -3.91 -11.01
C MET A 1 -9.96 -3.98 -9.49
N HIS A 2 -10.66 -4.98 -8.96
CA HIS A 2 -11.05 -5.03 -7.54
C HIS A 2 -9.87 -5.58 -6.71
N PRO A 3 -9.51 -5.00 -5.55
CA PRO A 3 -8.36 -5.45 -4.74
C PRO A 3 -8.41 -6.95 -4.37
N SER A 4 -9.60 -7.53 -4.25
CA SER A 4 -9.78 -8.96 -3.97
C SER A 4 -9.24 -9.91 -5.04
N GLU A 5 -8.96 -9.43 -6.25
CA GLU A 5 -8.38 -10.26 -7.33
C GLU A 5 -6.89 -10.55 -7.08
N TYR A 6 -6.24 -9.80 -6.18
CA TYR A 6 -4.82 -9.96 -5.84
C TYR A 6 -4.59 -10.66 -4.49
N SER A 7 -5.61 -10.75 -3.63
CA SER A 7 -5.49 -11.46 -2.35
C SER A 7 -5.49 -12.97 -2.59
N VAL A 8 -4.31 -13.58 -2.63
CA VAL A 8 -4.16 -15.04 -2.73
C VAL A 8 -4.42 -15.67 -1.37
N LEU A 9 -5.68 -15.96 -1.08
CA LEU A 9 -6.07 -16.65 0.15
C LEU A 9 -5.96 -18.17 -0.02
N SER A 10 -5.36 -18.83 0.97
CA SER A 10 -5.30 -20.30 0.97
C SER A 10 -6.69 -20.92 1.01
N PRO A 11 -6.93 -22.02 0.27
CA PRO A 11 -8.19 -22.74 0.36
C PRO A 11 -8.35 -23.35 1.77
N PRO A 12 -9.57 -23.35 2.33
CA PRO A 12 -9.81 -23.91 3.64
C PRO A 12 -9.63 -25.44 3.63
N PRO A 13 -9.05 -26.04 4.69
CA PRO A 13 -9.04 -27.49 4.85
C PRO A 13 -10.46 -28.05 4.93
N SER A 14 -10.71 -29.19 4.29
CA SER A 14 -12.04 -29.81 4.18
C SER A 14 -12.68 -30.23 5.51
N GLN A 15 -11.88 -30.34 6.57
CA GLN A 15 -12.33 -30.72 7.92
C GLN A 15 -13.13 -29.63 8.64
N TYR A 16 -13.00 -28.35 8.24
CA TYR A 16 -13.70 -27.24 8.89
C TYR A 16 -15.02 -26.95 8.20
N LYS A 17 -16.12 -27.03 8.96
CA LYS A 17 -17.48 -26.75 8.46
C LYS A 17 -17.77 -25.26 8.29
N ARG A 18 -17.10 -24.42 9.07
CA ARG A 18 -17.29 -22.97 9.09
C ARG A 18 -16.00 -22.26 8.72
N VAL A 19 -16.09 -21.44 7.68
CA VAL A 19 -14.98 -20.64 7.14
C VAL A 19 -15.36 -19.17 7.22
N LEU A 20 -14.53 -18.36 7.86
CA LEU A 20 -14.69 -16.91 7.93
C LEU A 20 -13.64 -16.26 7.04
N LYS A 21 -14.07 -15.34 6.19
CA LYS A 21 -13.21 -14.56 5.31
C LYS A 21 -13.29 -13.10 5.74
N LEU A 22 -12.15 -12.50 6.07
CA LEU A 22 -12.05 -11.11 6.48
C LEU A 22 -11.29 -10.32 5.42
N PHE A 23 -11.73 -9.10 5.16
CA PHE A 23 -10.95 -8.11 4.42
C PHE A 23 -10.59 -7.00 5.39
N VAL A 24 -9.31 -6.68 5.47
CA VAL A 24 -8.80 -5.64 6.36
C VAL A 24 -8.45 -4.44 5.51
N ASP A 25 -9.09 -3.31 5.79
CA ASP A 25 -8.75 -2.03 5.19
C ASP A 25 -8.01 -1.17 6.21
N ILE A 26 -6.93 -0.52 5.78
CA ILE A 26 -6.08 0.32 6.60
C ILE A 26 -6.21 1.76 6.14
N TYR A 27 -6.55 2.65 7.08
CA TYR A 27 -6.41 4.08 6.91
C TYR A 27 -5.17 4.55 7.69
N TYR A 28 -4.24 5.19 7.00
CA TYR A 28 -3.04 5.78 7.60
C TYR A 28 -3.05 7.29 7.50
N ASP A 29 -2.78 7.96 8.62
CA ASP A 29 -2.51 9.39 8.67
C ASP A 29 -1.32 9.66 9.60
N ASP A 30 -0.44 10.53 9.12
CA ASP A 30 0.71 11.03 9.86
C ASP A 30 0.33 12.40 10.39
N PHE A 31 -0.37 12.43 11.53
CA PHE A 31 -0.92 13.62 12.20
C PHE A 31 0.13 14.65 12.68
N GLY A 32 1.31 14.71 12.06
CA GLY A 32 2.53 15.41 12.47
C GLY A 32 2.48 16.94 12.69
N THR A 33 1.33 17.55 12.97
CA THR A 33 1.19 18.97 13.38
C THR A 33 0.01 19.28 14.33
N TYR A 34 -0.97 18.40 14.54
CA TYR A 34 -2.11 18.66 15.45
C TYR A 34 -2.00 17.84 16.75
N GLN A 35 -1.06 18.26 17.59
CA GLN A 35 -0.57 17.51 18.75
C GLN A 35 -1.53 17.36 19.94
N ASN A 36 -2.80 17.83 19.88
CA ASN A 36 -3.61 17.99 21.11
C ASN A 36 -5.12 17.68 21.08
N ILE A 37 -5.74 17.15 20.01
CA ILE A 37 -7.23 17.13 19.97
C ILE A 37 -7.92 15.78 19.64
N TYR A 38 -7.21 14.73 19.22
CA TYR A 38 -7.89 13.48 18.82
C TYR A 38 -7.50 12.29 19.70
N TYR A 39 -8.32 12.03 20.73
CA TYR A 39 -8.43 10.70 21.34
C TYR A 39 -9.24 9.82 20.39
N ALA A 40 -8.56 9.19 19.43
CA ALA A 40 -9.21 8.37 18.42
C ALA A 40 -9.53 6.97 18.97
N LEU A 41 -10.83 6.68 19.05
CA LEU A 41 -11.39 5.34 19.08
C LEU A 41 -10.96 4.58 17.80
N GLY A 42 -10.12 3.55 17.95
CA GLY A 42 -10.08 2.42 17.00
C GLY A 42 -9.04 2.38 15.88
N GLY A 43 -7.97 3.20 15.90
CA GLY A 43 -6.88 3.10 14.92
C GLY A 43 -5.50 3.33 15.55
N PHE A 44 -4.63 2.33 15.51
CA PHE A 44 -3.32 2.35 16.16
C PHE A 44 -2.23 2.74 15.15
N VAL A 45 -1.59 3.89 15.35
CA VAL A 45 -0.14 4.08 15.12
C VAL A 45 0.33 4.95 16.29
N PRO A 46 1.15 4.43 17.22
CA PRO A 46 1.60 5.21 18.36
C PRO A 46 2.45 6.40 17.89
N PHE A 47 2.15 7.57 18.45
CA PHE A 47 2.75 8.86 18.11
C PHE A 47 4.29 8.81 18.02
N GLY A 48 4.85 9.39 16.97
CA GLY A 48 6.31 9.54 16.80
C GLY A 48 7.06 8.25 16.43
N ARG A 49 6.36 7.15 16.13
CA ARG A 49 6.99 5.94 15.59
C ARG A 49 7.04 5.97 14.06
N ASN A 50 8.11 5.39 13.51
CA ASN A 50 8.22 5.14 12.10
C ASN A 50 7.11 4.18 11.64
N PHE A 51 6.40 4.51 10.56
CA PHE A 51 5.35 3.67 9.99
C PHE A 51 5.84 2.25 9.67
N ASN A 52 7.05 2.10 9.11
CA ASN A 52 7.60 0.80 8.76
C ASN A 52 7.78 -0.09 10.01
N ASP A 53 8.27 0.47 11.11
CA ASP A 53 8.43 -0.27 12.37
C ASP A 53 7.08 -0.64 12.97
N PHE A 54 6.10 0.25 12.85
CA PHE A 54 4.76 0.01 13.34
C PHE A 54 4.03 -1.08 12.54
N ILE A 55 4.17 -1.08 11.21
CA ILE A 55 3.41 -1.99 10.34
C ILE A 55 4.05 -3.38 10.24
N GLN A 56 5.32 -3.56 10.63
CA GLN A 56 5.99 -4.87 10.57
C GLN A 56 5.22 -6.00 11.30
N PRO A 57 4.80 -5.85 12.57
CA PRO A 57 4.05 -6.91 13.26
C PRO A 57 2.73 -7.21 12.55
N PHE A 58 2.02 -6.17 12.09
CA PHE A 58 0.78 -6.33 11.34
C PHE A 58 1.00 -7.13 10.04
N ILE A 59 2.06 -6.85 9.28
CA ILE A 59 2.41 -7.63 8.07
C ILE A 59 2.64 -9.10 8.43
N SER A 60 3.34 -9.38 9.52
CA SER A 60 3.58 -10.75 10.00
C SER A 60 2.29 -11.48 10.36
N ASP A 61 1.33 -10.77 11.00
CA ASP A 61 0.03 -11.33 11.34
C ASP A 61 -0.84 -11.56 10.09
N MET A 62 -0.84 -10.61 9.16
CA MET A 62 -1.55 -10.74 7.89
C MET A 62 -1.06 -11.92 7.05
N LYS A 63 0.26 -12.14 6.95
CA LYS A 63 0.83 -13.30 6.25
C LYS A 63 0.37 -14.64 6.82
N GLN A 64 0.17 -14.70 8.14
CA GLN A 64 -0.39 -15.90 8.79
C GLN A 64 -1.89 -16.02 8.49
N LEU A 65 -2.64 -14.92 8.55
CA LEU A 65 -4.06 -14.89 8.25
C LEU A 65 -4.39 -15.21 6.78
N GLU A 66 -3.54 -14.83 5.83
CA GLU A 66 -3.68 -15.16 4.40
C GLU A 66 -3.55 -16.67 4.16
N GLN A 67 -2.71 -17.33 4.96
CA GLN A 67 -2.57 -18.79 4.97
C GLN A 67 -3.72 -19.50 5.71
N GLY A 68 -4.39 -18.77 6.60
CA GLY A 68 -5.52 -19.23 7.40
C GLY A 68 -5.11 -19.81 8.74
N ILE A 69 -5.93 -19.54 9.76
CA ILE A 69 -5.74 -20.02 11.12
C ILE A 69 -7.04 -20.56 11.70
N VAL A 70 -6.92 -21.40 12.73
CA VAL A 70 -8.08 -21.88 13.49
C VAL A 70 -8.37 -20.88 14.61
N MET A 71 -9.60 -20.37 14.67
CA MET A 71 -10.07 -19.54 15.77
C MET A 71 -11.34 -20.12 16.36
N ASN A 72 -11.44 -20.14 17.69
CA ASN A 72 -12.69 -20.44 18.36
C ASN A 72 -13.59 -19.19 18.33
N VAL A 73 -14.70 -19.25 17.61
CA VAL A 73 -15.65 -18.14 17.45
C VAL A 73 -17.00 -18.60 17.99
N MET A 74 -17.41 -18.03 19.12
CA MET A 74 -18.67 -18.37 19.79
C MET A 74 -18.78 -19.86 20.16
N GLY A 75 -17.68 -20.50 20.56
CA GLY A 75 -17.65 -21.90 20.96
C GLY A 75 -17.43 -22.90 19.82
N GLU A 76 -17.28 -22.44 18.58
CA GLU A 76 -17.01 -23.28 17.41
C GLU A 76 -15.63 -22.99 16.81
N ASP A 77 -14.87 -24.05 16.50
CA ASP A 77 -13.61 -23.91 15.77
C ASP A 77 -13.90 -23.59 14.30
N CYS A 78 -13.52 -22.38 13.91
CA CYS A 78 -13.68 -21.85 12.56
C CYS A 78 -12.32 -21.74 11.87
N TRP A 79 -12.27 -22.01 10.57
CA TRP A 79 -11.14 -21.65 9.74
C TRP A 79 -11.27 -20.18 9.33
N VAL A 80 -10.36 -19.33 9.80
CA VAL A 80 -10.37 -17.89 9.51
C VAL A 80 -9.25 -17.58 8.54
N VAL A 81 -9.60 -16.98 7.41
CA VAL A 81 -8.64 -16.40 6.47
C VAL A 81 -8.90 -14.90 6.38
N ALA A 82 -7.83 -14.11 6.25
CA ALA A 82 -7.96 -12.68 6.01
C ALA A 82 -7.00 -12.24 4.91
N GLY A 83 -7.43 -11.25 4.13
CA GLY A 83 -6.59 -10.56 3.16
C GLY A 83 -6.63 -9.07 3.39
N LEU A 84 -5.56 -8.39 2.97
CA LEU A 84 -5.56 -6.94 2.91
C LEU A 84 -6.47 -6.48 1.77
N GLY A 85 -7.48 -5.66 2.07
CA GLY A 85 -8.41 -5.11 1.09
C GLY A 85 -7.86 -3.83 0.47
N SER A 86 -7.67 -2.79 1.27
CA SER A 86 -7.17 -1.50 0.83
C SER A 86 -6.24 -0.86 1.86
N VAL A 87 -5.25 -0.14 1.39
CA VAL A 87 -4.50 0.82 2.22
C VAL A 87 -4.68 2.19 1.61
N THR A 88 -5.22 3.11 2.41
CA THR A 88 -5.45 4.48 1.99
C THR A 88 -4.88 5.46 3.01
N ALA A 89 -4.60 6.66 2.54
CA ALA A 89 -4.05 7.75 3.33
C ALA A 89 -4.29 9.08 2.62
N ASP A 90 -4.13 10.16 3.37
CA ASP A 90 -4.13 11.52 2.84
C ASP A 90 -3.06 11.72 1.76
N LEU A 91 -3.21 12.78 0.97
CA LEU A 91 -2.48 12.94 -0.30
C LEU A 91 -0.94 12.77 -0.14
N PRO A 92 -0.25 13.45 0.80
CA PRO A 92 1.19 13.27 0.98
C PRO A 92 1.58 11.86 1.42
N GLN A 93 0.84 11.28 2.37
CA GLN A 93 1.12 9.98 2.96
C GLN A 93 0.82 8.86 1.96
N GLY A 94 -0.25 8.95 1.18
CA GLY A 94 -0.56 7.93 0.18
C GLY A 94 0.39 7.94 -1.03
N ASN A 95 1.03 9.08 -1.33
CA ASN A 95 2.19 9.10 -2.23
C ASN A 95 3.36 8.32 -1.62
N ASP A 96 3.62 8.55 -0.33
CA ASP A 96 4.67 7.83 0.39
C ASP A 96 4.39 6.32 0.35
N LEU A 97 3.13 5.90 0.64
CA LEU A 97 2.63 4.52 0.60
C LEU A 97 2.81 3.79 -0.74
N THR A 98 2.86 4.53 -1.84
CA THR A 98 3.02 3.98 -3.20
C THR A 98 4.43 4.14 -3.75
N GLY A 99 5.37 4.63 -2.93
CA GLY A 99 6.75 4.89 -3.35
C GLY A 99 6.87 6.05 -4.35
N ILE A 100 5.85 6.91 -4.47
CA ILE A 100 5.83 8.05 -5.38
C ILE A 100 6.28 9.31 -4.62
N LYS A 101 7.18 10.09 -5.22
CA LYS A 101 7.54 11.42 -4.72
C LYS A 101 6.32 12.34 -4.74
N ARG A 102 6.32 13.36 -3.89
CA ARG A 102 5.19 14.30 -3.78
C ARG A 102 5.11 15.24 -4.99
N HIS A 103 4.16 16.17 -4.97
CA HIS A 103 3.82 17.10 -6.05
C HIS A 103 4.99 17.91 -6.66
N GLY A 104 6.13 18.02 -5.98
CA GLY A 104 7.33 18.68 -6.53
C GLY A 104 8.08 17.88 -7.62
N ALA A 105 7.84 16.57 -7.74
CA ALA A 105 8.47 15.72 -8.74
C ALA A 105 7.94 15.96 -10.16
N ILE A 106 8.70 15.51 -11.18
CA ILE A 106 8.26 15.60 -12.58
C ILE A 106 6.93 14.88 -12.75
N LYS A 107 6.85 13.60 -12.39
CA LYS A 107 5.60 12.83 -12.36
C LYS A 107 5.24 12.47 -10.90
N GLY A 108 4.76 13.45 -10.14
CA GLY A 108 4.43 13.28 -8.71
C GLY A 108 3.01 12.78 -8.41
N CYS A 109 2.16 12.58 -9.42
CA CYS A 109 0.81 12.04 -9.20
C CYS A 109 0.86 10.52 -9.01
N ARG A 110 0.20 10.01 -7.96
CA ARG A 110 0.09 8.56 -7.71
C ARG A 110 -0.92 7.85 -8.64
N THR A 111 -1.80 8.62 -9.28
CA THR A 111 -2.89 8.10 -10.12
C THR A 111 -2.60 8.21 -11.61
N CYS A 112 -1.71 9.12 -12.03
CA CYS A 112 -1.35 9.30 -13.44
C CYS A 112 0.12 9.64 -13.63
N LEU A 113 0.58 9.56 -14.88
CA LEU A 113 1.95 9.81 -15.33
C LEU A 113 2.13 11.23 -15.90
N VAL A 114 1.20 12.15 -15.61
CA VAL A 114 1.31 13.54 -16.05
C VAL A 114 2.58 14.20 -15.51
N ALA A 115 3.31 14.88 -16.38
CA ALA A 115 4.42 15.74 -15.97
C ALA A 115 3.87 17.03 -15.33
N LYS A 116 4.55 17.55 -14.31
CA LYS A 116 4.11 18.73 -13.56
C LYS A 116 3.92 19.96 -14.45
N GLU A 117 4.70 20.10 -15.53
CA GLU A 117 4.53 21.18 -16.50
C GLU A 117 3.17 21.14 -17.22
N ASN A 118 2.55 19.96 -17.31
CA ASN A 118 1.28 19.74 -17.99
C ASN A 118 0.12 19.54 -17.00
N ALA A 119 0.33 19.69 -15.69
CA ALA A 119 -0.67 19.39 -14.68
C ALA A 119 -1.95 20.24 -14.76
N THR A 120 -1.91 21.37 -15.48
CA THR A 120 -3.05 22.26 -15.71
C THR A 120 -3.70 22.10 -17.10
N ASP A 121 -3.23 21.16 -17.91
CA ASP A 121 -3.83 20.90 -19.22
C ASP A 121 -5.13 20.10 -19.08
N MET A 122 -6.24 20.73 -19.47
CA MET A 122 -7.59 20.16 -19.39
C MET A 122 -7.88 19.16 -20.52
N ASN A 123 -7.05 19.08 -21.55
CA ASN A 123 -7.23 18.19 -22.69
C ASN A 123 -6.53 16.83 -22.51
N LEU A 124 -5.92 16.59 -21.35
CA LEU A 124 -5.22 15.35 -21.07
C LEU A 124 -6.19 14.18 -20.96
N ASP A 125 -5.88 13.13 -21.71
CA ASP A 125 -6.54 11.83 -21.55
C ASP A 125 -5.92 11.09 -20.36
N ILE A 126 -6.50 11.34 -19.18
CA ILE A 126 -6.06 10.74 -17.90
C ILE A 126 -6.12 9.21 -17.96
N ALA A 127 -7.06 8.61 -18.70
CA ALA A 127 -7.17 7.17 -18.81
C ALA A 127 -5.94 6.59 -19.52
N ASN A 128 -5.51 7.23 -20.61
CA ASN A 128 -4.32 6.82 -21.36
C ASN A 128 -3.01 7.03 -20.59
N ILE A 129 -2.95 8.01 -19.70
CA ILE A 129 -1.75 8.27 -18.87
C ILE A 129 -1.90 7.76 -17.43
N SER A 130 -2.85 6.86 -17.17
CA SER A 130 -3.09 6.33 -15.82
C SER A 130 -1.87 5.58 -15.29
N ARG A 131 -1.58 5.76 -14.00
CA ARG A 131 -0.51 5.08 -13.28
C ARG A 131 -1.12 3.96 -12.44
N TYR A 132 -1.12 2.76 -12.98
CA TYR A 132 -1.53 1.57 -12.24
C TYR A 132 -0.35 0.96 -11.47
N HIS A 133 -0.67 0.21 -10.41
CA HIS A 133 0.32 -0.45 -9.56
C HIS A 133 1.30 -1.32 -10.36
N HIS A 134 0.81 -2.13 -11.30
CA HIS A 134 1.67 -2.97 -12.15
C HIS A 134 2.64 -2.15 -13.02
N ILE A 135 2.22 -0.99 -13.53
CA ILE A 135 3.09 -0.09 -14.30
C ILE A 135 4.19 0.46 -13.38
N THR A 136 3.82 0.87 -12.18
CA THR A 136 4.79 1.38 -11.19
C THR A 136 5.76 0.28 -10.75
N ASN A 137 5.32 -0.97 -10.59
CA ASN A 137 6.21 -2.09 -10.31
C ASN A 137 7.25 -2.31 -11.42
N ILE A 138 6.83 -2.28 -12.69
CA ILE A 138 7.75 -2.37 -13.83
C ILE A 138 8.79 -1.25 -13.79
N GLN A 139 8.38 -0.01 -13.48
CA GLN A 139 9.30 1.13 -13.37
C GLN A 139 10.27 0.96 -12.19
N PHE A 140 9.84 0.38 -11.08
CA PHE A 140 10.72 0.02 -9.98
C PHE A 140 11.70 -1.08 -10.36
N GLU A 141 11.26 -2.12 -11.06
CA GLU A 141 12.12 -3.19 -11.57
C GLU A 141 13.19 -2.64 -12.52
N GLU A 142 12.81 -1.77 -13.46
CA GLU A 142 13.73 -1.07 -14.36
C GLU A 142 14.76 -0.24 -13.57
N MET A 143 14.29 0.52 -12.58
CA MET A 143 15.15 1.30 -11.70
C MET A 143 16.15 0.39 -10.97
N PHE A 144 15.69 -0.64 -10.26
CA PHE A 144 16.58 -1.49 -9.45
C PHE A 144 17.47 -2.44 -10.28
N ALA A 145 17.11 -2.75 -11.52
CA ALA A 145 17.95 -3.52 -12.45
C ALA A 145 19.17 -2.72 -12.94
N THR A 146 19.15 -1.40 -12.77
CA THR A 146 20.19 -0.50 -13.28
C THR A 146 21.45 -0.54 -12.39
N PRO A 147 22.66 -0.68 -12.98
CA PRO A 147 23.88 -0.98 -12.23
C PRO A 147 24.46 0.19 -11.44
N THR A 148 24.13 1.44 -11.78
CA THR A 148 24.69 2.62 -11.11
C THR A 148 23.61 3.45 -10.42
N LEU A 149 23.95 3.98 -9.23
CA LEU A 149 23.08 4.87 -8.47
C LEU A 149 22.70 6.13 -9.27
N MET A 150 23.59 6.61 -10.14
CA MET A 150 23.31 7.76 -11.01
C MET A 150 22.14 7.46 -11.96
N GLN A 151 22.20 6.34 -12.68
CA GLN A 151 21.13 5.97 -13.61
C GLN A 151 19.83 5.62 -12.87
N GLN A 152 19.91 4.99 -11.69
CA GLN A 152 18.75 4.79 -10.81
C GLN A 152 18.08 6.11 -10.45
N ASN A 153 18.87 7.12 -10.08
CA ASN A 153 18.36 8.44 -9.74
C ASN A 153 17.72 9.16 -10.93
N GLU A 154 18.22 8.96 -12.14
CA GLU A 154 17.59 9.51 -13.35
C GLU A 154 16.22 8.90 -13.61
N ILE A 155 16.09 7.56 -13.55
CA ILE A 155 14.80 6.86 -13.66
C ILE A 155 13.85 7.32 -12.55
N ALA A 156 14.33 7.36 -11.30
CA ALA A 156 13.55 7.82 -10.16
C ALA A 156 13.09 9.28 -10.28
N LYS A 157 13.87 10.12 -10.96
CA LYS A 157 13.52 11.53 -11.20
C LYS A 157 12.49 11.65 -12.32
N GLU A 158 12.67 10.91 -13.42
CA GLU A 158 11.77 10.89 -14.57
C GLU A 158 10.36 10.43 -14.17
N TYR A 159 10.25 9.29 -13.49
CA TYR A 159 8.97 8.70 -13.10
C TYR A 159 8.44 9.22 -11.76
N GLY A 160 9.22 10.05 -11.06
CA GLY A 160 8.87 10.56 -9.74
C GLY A 160 8.82 9.46 -8.68
N LEU A 161 9.69 8.45 -8.76
CA LEU A 161 9.79 7.36 -7.79
C LEU A 161 10.72 7.74 -6.62
N ARG A 162 10.49 7.13 -5.47
CA ARG A 162 11.42 7.08 -4.33
C ARG A 162 12.45 5.97 -4.58
N ASN A 163 13.65 6.09 -4.01
CA ASN A 163 14.70 5.08 -4.12
C ASN A 163 14.52 3.90 -3.14
N SER A 164 13.32 3.74 -2.58
CA SER A 164 13.01 2.76 -1.54
C SER A 164 11.59 2.25 -1.75
N LEU A 165 11.43 0.93 -1.68
CA LEU A 165 10.13 0.29 -1.56
C LEU A 165 9.68 0.31 -0.10
N LEU A 166 8.36 0.25 0.10
CA LEU A 166 7.79 0.21 1.43
C LEU A 166 7.64 -1.21 1.96
N ALA A 167 7.53 -1.29 3.29
CA ALA A 167 7.22 -2.51 4.00
C ALA A 167 5.96 -3.22 3.47
N LEU A 168 4.92 -2.47 3.08
CA LEU A 168 3.67 -3.05 2.58
C LEU A 168 3.82 -3.85 1.29
N ASN A 169 4.88 -3.63 0.50
CA ASN A 169 5.15 -4.43 -0.69
C ASN A 169 5.58 -5.88 -0.36
N GLN A 170 5.64 -6.23 0.93
CA GLN A 170 5.90 -7.58 1.40
C GLN A 170 4.63 -8.42 1.58
N LEU A 171 3.43 -7.81 1.50
CA LEU A 171 2.12 -8.46 1.42
C LEU A 171 1.76 -8.64 -0.06
#